data_AF-A0A9X1WEQ2-F1
#
_entry.id   AF-A0A9X1WEQ2-F1
#
_cell.length_a   1.000
_cell.length_b   1.000
_cell.length_c   1.000
_cell.angle_alpha   90.00
_cell.angle_beta   90.00
_cell.angle_gamma   90.00
#
_symmetry.space_group_name_H-M   'P 1'
#
loop_
_entity.id
_entity.type
_entity.pdbx_description
1 polymer ?
#
loop_
_entity_poly.entity_id
_entity_poly.type
_entity_poly.pdbx_seq_one_letter_code
_entity_poly.pdbx_strand_id
1 'polypeptide(L)' 'MNQTTFDLLKNTTRGKIKNIERIPPCSKESLLDAIDNVTELNDIIIINHAIKKIIAHEYAMASESYDEARG' A
#
# COMPACT_ATOMS: atom_id res chain seq x y z
N MET A 1 -20.32 9.63 -7.44
CA MET A 1 -19.16 9.19 -8.24
C MET A 1 -19.66 8.17 -9.25
N ASN A 2 -19.24 8.19 -10.53
CA ASN A 2 -19.68 7.15 -11.47
C ASN A 2 -18.94 5.83 -11.17
N GLN A 3 -19.59 4.70 -11.44
CA GLN A 3 -19.03 3.36 -11.19
C GLN A 3 -17.65 3.21 -11.83
N THR A 4 -17.45 3.79 -13.01
CA THR A 4 -16.20 3.75 -13.79
C THR A 4 -15.02 4.41 -13.06
N THR A 5 -15.27 5.50 -12.33
CA THR A 5 -14.25 6.22 -11.55
C THR A 5 -13.88 5.43 -10.30
N PHE A 6 -14.86 4.78 -9.67
CA PHE A 6 -14.61 3.90 -8.54
C PHE A 6 -13.71 2.73 -8.94
N ASP A 7 -14.06 2.04 -10.02
CA ASP A 7 -13.30 0.90 -10.54
C ASP A 7 -11.89 1.32 -10.97
N LEU A 8 -11.74 2.49 -11.59
CA LEU A 8 -10.43 3.05 -11.95
C LEU A 8 -9.55 3.25 -10.71
N LEU A 9 -10.10 3.86 -9.65
CA LEU A 9 -9.37 4.10 -8.40
C LEU A 9 -9.00 2.81 -7.68
N LYS A 10 -9.93 1.84 -7.65
CA LYS A 10 -9.72 0.51 -7.08
C LYS A 10 -8.61 -0.23 -7.81
N ASN A 11 -8.67 -0.29 -9.15
CA ASN A 11 -7.64 -0.91 -9.99
C ASN A 11 -6.28 -0.22 -9.87
N THR A 12 -6.25 1.11 -9.82
CA THR A 12 -5.01 1.88 -9.63
C THR A 12 -4.36 1.56 -8.28
N THR A 13 -5.15 1.51 -7.22
CA THR A 13 -4.67 1.19 -5.86
C THR A 13 -4.16 -0.24 -5.78
N ARG A 14 -4.89 -1.19 -6.39
CA ARG A 14 -4.45 -2.59 -6.52
C ARG A 14 -3.12 -2.72 -7.26
N GLY A 15 -2.94 -1.99 -8.36
CA GLY A 15 -1.68 -1.94 -9.12
C GLY A 15 -0.52 -1.44 -8.26
N LYS A 16 -0.74 -0.39 -7.46
CA LYS A 16 0.27 0.12 -6.51
C LYS A 16 0.68 -0.95 -5.51
N ILE A 17 -0.27 -1.64 -4.88
CA ILE A 17 0.03 -2.71 -3.90
C ILE A 17 0.92 -3.78 -4.53
N LYS A 18 0.62 -4.21 -5.77
CA LYS A 18 1.41 -5.21 -6.48
C LYS A 18 2.84 -4.77 -6.77
N ASN A 19 3.04 -3.50 -7.07
CA ASN A 19 4.36 -2.94 -7.44
C ASN A 19 5.26 -2.63 -6.24
N ILE A 20 4.78 -2.74 -5.00
CA ILE A 20 5.65 -2.53 -3.84
C ILE A 20 6.49 -3.79 -3.63
N GLU A 21 7.80 -3.60 -3.68
CA GLU A 21 8.81 -4.66 -3.54
C GLU A 21 9.01 -5.09 -2.09
N ARG A 22 9.02 -4.12 -1.16
CA ARG A 22 9.28 -4.34 0.27
C ARG A 22 8.02 -4.16 1.09
N ILE A 23 7.10 -5.11 0.97
CA ILE A 23 6.03 -5.33 1.95
C ILE A 23 6.08 -6.82 2.31
N PRO A 24 6.03 -7.19 3.61
CA PRO A 24 5.92 -8.58 4.01
C PRO A 24 4.78 -9.29 3.25
N PRO A 25 4.99 -10.51 2.71
CA PRO A 25 3.99 -11.17 1.86
C PRO A 25 2.58 -11.21 2.46
N CYS A 26 2.45 -11.52 3.76
CA CYS A 26 1.17 -11.54 4.47
C CYS A 26 0.47 -10.17 4.51
N SER A 27 1.22 -9.08 4.67
CA SER A 27 0.71 -7.71 4.64
C SER A 27 0.28 -7.30 3.22
N LYS A 28 1.02 -7.74 2.20
CA LYS A 28 0.70 -7.46 0.79
C LYS A 28 -0.60 -8.17 0.39
N GLU A 29 -0.75 -9.44 0.74
CA GLU A 29 -1.97 -10.22 0.51
C GLU A 29 -3.16 -9.60 1.23
N SER A 30 -3.01 -9.25 2.52
CA SER A 30 -4.07 -8.60 3.29
C SER A 30 -4.53 -7.27 2.67
N LEU A 31 -3.60 -6.48 2.10
CA LEU A 31 -3.95 -5.24 1.40
C LEU A 31 -4.65 -5.50 0.06
N LEU A 32 -4.28 -6.56 -0.65
CA LEU A 32 -4.94 -6.98 -1.89
C LEU A 32 -6.37 -7.46 -1.61
N ASP A 33 -6.55 -8.26 -0.55
CA ASP A 33 -7.88 -8.71 -0.12
C ASP A 33 -8.72 -7.53 0.35
N ALA A 34 -8.13 -6.58 1.09
CA ALA A 34 -8.83 -5.37 1.51
C ALA A 34 -9.32 -4.57 0.30
N ILE A 35 -8.46 -4.28 -0.69
CA ILE A 35 -8.87 -3.50 -1.87
C ILE A 35 -9.92 -4.22 -2.70
N ASP A 36 -9.82 -5.55 -2.85
CA ASP A 36 -10.76 -6.35 -3.63
C ASP A 36 -12.17 -6.37 -2.99
N ASN A 37 -12.28 -6.19 -1.67
CA ASN A 37 -13.55 -6.11 -0.94
C ASN A 37 -14.10 -4.69 -0.71
N VAL A 38 -13.40 -3.64 -1.15
CA VAL A 38 -13.88 -2.25 -0.98
C VAL A 38 -15.20 -2.00 -1.71
N THR A 39 -16.15 -1.40 -0.99
CA THR A 39 -17.45 -0.92 -1.49
C THR A 39 -17.59 0.60 -1.47
N GLU A 40 -16.75 1.32 -0.71
CA GLU A 40 -16.82 2.77 -0.57
C GLU A 40 -15.51 3.47 -0.93
N LEU A 41 -15.61 4.69 -1.48
CA LEU A 41 -14.43 5.49 -1.87
C LEU A 41 -13.51 5.76 -0.68
N ASN A 42 -14.08 5.96 0.51
CA ASN A 42 -13.34 6.27 1.72
C ASN A 42 -12.36 5.15 2.09
N ASP A 43 -12.75 3.89 1.88
CA ASP A 43 -11.88 2.74 2.15
C ASP A 43 -10.67 2.73 1.21
N ILE A 44 -10.84 3.11 -0.07
CA ILE A 44 -9.73 3.26 -1.03
C ILE A 44 -8.72 4.31 -0.54
N ILE A 45 -9.21 5.40 0.04
CA ILE A 45 -8.37 6.49 0.58
C ILE A 45 -7.59 5.99 1.81
N ILE A 46 -8.26 5.30 2.73
CA ILE A 46 -7.65 4.73 3.94
C ILE A 46 -6.57 3.70 3.57
N ILE A 47 -6.85 2.80 2.62
CA ILE A 47 -5.89 1.81 2.13
C ILE A 47 -4.68 2.50 1.49
N ASN A 48 -4.88 3.49 0.63
CA ASN A 48 -3.77 4.27 0.06
C ASN A 48 -2.92 4.96 1.14
N HIS A 49 -3.54 5.45 2.21
CA HIS A 49 -2.82 6.07 3.32
C HIS A 49 -2.00 5.05 4.10
N ALA A 50 -2.56 3.87 4.39
CA ALA A 50 -1.85 2.78 5.05
C ALA A 50 -0.62 2.32 4.24
N ILE A 51 -0.78 2.15 2.92
CA ILE A 51 0.32 1.83 2.00
C ILE A 51 1.46 2.83 2.13
N LYS A 52 1.16 4.15 2.11
CA LYS A 52 2.18 5.19 2.25
C LYS A 52 2.95 5.09 3.58
N LYS A 53 2.24 4.78 4.67
CA LYS A 53 2.86 4.61 6.00
C LYS A 53 3.79 3.40 6.04
N ILE A 54 3.38 2.27 5.47
CA ILE A 54 4.20 1.06 5.42
C ILE A 54 5.49 1.34 4.63
N ILE A 55 5.37 1.92 3.43
CA ILE A 55 6.52 2.26 2.60
C ILE A 55 7.47 3.22 3.34
N ALA A 56 6.93 4.28 3.98
CA ALA A 56 7.74 5.23 4.71
C ALA A 56 8.49 4.59 5.89
N HIS A 57 7.85 3.66 6.60
CA HIS A 57 8.48 2.92 7.69
C HIS A 57 9.61 2.01 7.20
N GLU A 58 9.41 1.30 6.09
CA GLU A 58 10.44 0.46 5.47
C GLU A 58 11.66 1.26 5.01
N TYR A 59 11.46 2.45 4.44
CA TYR A 59 12.56 3.34 4.09
C TYR A 59 13.31 3.88 5.31
N ALA A 60 12.60 4.20 6.40
CA ALA A 60 13.23 4.64 7.65
C ALA A 60 14.13 3.53 8.23
N MET A 61 13.62 2.30 8.34
CA MET A 61 14.42 1.17 8.82
C MET A 61 15.60 0.81 7.91
N ALA A 62 15.44 0.96 6.59
CA ALA A 62 16.54 0.77 5.65
C ALA A 62 17.64 1.85 5.81
N SER A 63 17.26 3.09 6.14
CA SER A 63 18.22 4.17 6.43
C SER A 63 18.97 3.91 7.73
N GLU A 64 18.26 3.54 8.81
CA GLU A 64 18.85 3.22 10.11
C GLU A 64 19.84 2.04 10.00
N SER A 65 19.47 0.98 9.25
CA SER A 65 20.35 -0.15 9.01
C SER A 65 21.61 0.21 8.20
N TYR A 66 21.55 1.19 7.30
CA TYR A 66 22.72 1.65 6.54
C TYR A 66 23.67 2.50 7.41
N ASP A 67 23.13 3.30 8.32
CA ASP A 67 23.92 4.12 9.24
C ASP A 67 24.62 3.24 10.30
N GLU A 68 23.95 2.21 10.82
CA GLU A 68 24.55 1.22 11.75
C GLU A 68 25.69 0.42 11.12
N ALA A 69 25.61 0.08 9.83
CA ALA A 69 26.65 -0.70 9.14
C ALA A 69 27.96 0.09 8.88
N ARG A 70 27.98 1.41 9.11
CA ARG A 70 29.18 2.26 8.96
C ARG A 70 29.81 2.69 10.30
N GLY A 71 29.19 2.33 11.42
CA GLY A 71 29.65 2.63 12.78
C GLY A 71 30.71 1.66 13.30
#